data_AF-A0A0F9N4J6-F1
#
_entry.id   AF-A0A0F9N4J6-F1
#
_cell.length_a   1.000
_cell.length_b   1.000
_cell.length_c   1.000
_cell.angle_alpha   90.00
_cell.angle_beta   90.00
_cell.angle_gamma   90.00
#
_symmetry.space_group_name_H-M   'P 1'
#
loop_
_entity.id
_entity.type
_entity.pdbx_description
1 polymer ?
#
loop_
_entity_poly.entity_id
_entity_poly.type
_entity_poly.pdbx_seq_one_letter_code
_entity_poly.pdbx_strand_id
1 'polypeptide(L)'
;MKKYKIIYADPPWSYSGTLPQRAKVKHYEVMDTQKICDLPINNLSDDNCALFLWTSYYHLPDALRVIESWGFRYVTCAFCWIKLDKGGKAILGMGQWTRSNSEICLFARKGDINRISNDVSQIIMSRRREHSRKPDEVRNKIVDLMGDIPRIELFARQRFQGWDVWGNEAPTKELQMTL
;
A
#
# COMPACT_ATOMS: atom_id res chain seq x y z
N MET A 1 12.68 14.91 -12.68
CA MET A 1 11.75 14.44 -11.62
C MET A 1 12.56 13.99 -10.42
N LYS A 2 12.11 14.29 -9.19
CA LYS A 2 12.71 13.76 -7.96
C LYS A 2 12.56 12.22 -7.96
N LYS A 3 13.63 11.52 -7.58
CA LYS A 3 13.64 10.06 -7.45
C LYS A 3 13.53 9.64 -5.99
N TYR A 4 12.83 8.55 -5.73
CA TYR A 4 12.55 8.02 -4.40
C TYR A 4 13.18 6.65 -4.21
N LYS A 5 13.74 6.43 -3.02
CA LYS A 5 14.31 5.14 -2.61
C LYS A 5 13.28 4.26 -1.89
N ILE A 6 12.19 4.84 -1.42
CA ILE A 6 11.05 4.13 -0.83
C ILE A 6 9.76 4.63 -1.49
N ILE A 7 8.96 3.69 -1.97
CA ILE A 7 7.60 3.92 -2.44
C ILE A 7 6.66 3.10 -1.54
N TYR A 8 5.68 3.78 -0.97
CA TYR A 8 4.60 3.17 -0.19
C TYR A 8 3.27 3.43 -0.91
N ALA A 9 2.47 2.41 -1.17
CA ALA A 9 1.28 2.56 -2.01
C ALA A 9 0.08 1.77 -1.48
N ASP A 10 -1.10 2.39 -1.53
CA ASP A 10 -2.40 1.76 -1.28
C ASP A 10 -3.36 2.02 -2.46
N PRO A 11 -3.19 1.32 -3.60
CA PRO A 11 -3.99 1.60 -4.78
C PRO A 11 -5.50 1.40 -4.55
N PRO A 12 -6.36 2.18 -5.21
CA PRO A 12 -7.80 2.06 -5.07
C PRO A 12 -8.34 0.94 -5.97
N TRP A 13 -8.00 -0.32 -5.66
CA TRP A 13 -8.34 -1.49 -6.47
C TRP A 13 -9.84 -1.58 -6.82
N SER A 14 -10.16 -1.71 -8.12
CA SER A 14 -11.51 -2.07 -8.56
C SER A 14 -11.74 -3.57 -8.41
N TYR A 15 -12.87 -3.96 -7.83
CA TYR A 15 -13.28 -5.36 -7.82
C TYR A 15 -13.98 -5.67 -9.14
N SER A 16 -13.44 -6.64 -9.88
CA SER A 16 -14.13 -7.22 -11.03
C SER A 16 -15.20 -8.21 -10.57
N GLY A 17 -16.42 -8.13 -11.12
CA GLY A 17 -17.51 -9.09 -10.87
C GLY A 17 -18.57 -8.66 -9.83
N THR A 18 -19.51 -9.56 -9.54
CA THR A 18 -20.64 -9.33 -8.63
C THR A 18 -20.20 -9.40 -7.17
N LEU A 19 -19.76 -8.29 -6.60
CA LEU A 19 -19.65 -8.18 -5.14
C LEU A 19 -21.04 -8.38 -4.50
N PRO A 20 -21.13 -9.05 -3.34
CA PRO A 20 -22.38 -9.10 -2.58
C PRO A 20 -22.91 -7.68 -2.39
N GLN A 21 -24.20 -7.45 -2.66
CA GLN A 21 -24.88 -6.14 -2.71
C GLN A 21 -24.58 -5.20 -1.51
N ARG A 22 -24.17 -5.76 -0.37
CA ARG A 22 -23.83 -5.05 0.88
C ARG A 22 -22.41 -4.46 0.96
N ALA A 23 -21.55 -4.69 -0.04
CA ALA A 23 -20.24 -4.05 -0.14
C ALA A 23 -20.29 -2.64 -0.77
N LYS A 24 -21.47 -2.19 -1.21
CA LYS A 24 -21.69 -0.82 -1.72
C LYS A 24 -21.67 0.19 -0.58
N VAL A 25 -20.48 0.66 -0.18
CA VAL A 25 -20.36 1.79 0.75
C VAL A 25 -19.36 2.82 0.22
N LYS A 26 -19.91 4.02 -0.07
CA LYS A 26 -19.33 5.33 -0.39
C LYS A 26 -18.44 5.44 -1.64
N HIS A 27 -18.76 6.45 -2.46
CA HIS A 27 -18.05 6.90 -3.66
C HIS A 27 -16.59 7.25 -3.34
N TYR A 28 -15.67 6.30 -3.47
CA TYR A 28 -14.28 6.62 -3.78
C TYR A 28 -13.99 6.08 -5.17
N GLU A 29 -13.29 6.85 -5.99
CA GLU A 29 -12.93 6.42 -7.33
C GLU A 29 -11.99 5.22 -7.23
N VAL A 30 -12.44 4.09 -7.75
CA VAL A 30 -11.62 2.89 -7.92
C VAL A 30 -10.93 2.92 -9.27
N MET A 31 -9.83 2.16 -9.38
CA MET A 31 -9.01 2.09 -10.56
C MET A 31 -8.81 0.63 -10.96
N ASP A 32 -8.98 0.37 -12.25
CA ASP A 32 -8.73 -0.94 -12.83
C ASP A 32 -7.24 -1.27 -12.74
N THR A 33 -6.93 -2.56 -12.52
CA THR A 33 -5.56 -3.04 -12.37
C THR A 33 -4.66 -2.61 -13.53
N GLN A 34 -5.18 -2.59 -14.76
CA GLN A 34 -4.40 -2.13 -15.91
C GLN A 34 -4.00 -0.66 -15.79
N LYS A 35 -4.91 0.22 -15.38
CA LYS A 35 -4.60 1.64 -15.16
C LYS A 35 -3.57 1.83 -14.05
N ILE A 36 -3.61 0.98 -13.01
CA ILE A 36 -2.59 0.98 -11.94
C ILE A 36 -1.23 0.55 -12.50
N CYS A 37 -1.18 -0.49 -13.33
CA CYS A 37 0.02 -0.95 -14.03
C CYS A 37 0.63 0.14 -14.93
N ASP A 38 -0.22 0.89 -15.64
CA ASP A 38 0.19 1.92 -16.61
C ASP A 38 0.75 3.19 -15.95
N LEU A 39 0.65 3.32 -14.63
CA LEU A 39 1.23 4.46 -13.92
C LEU A 39 2.75 4.49 -14.11
N PRO A 40 3.33 5.66 -14.41
CA PRO A 40 4.76 5.77 -14.73
C PRO A 40 5.62 5.83 -13.46
N ILE A 41 5.42 4.86 -12.56
CA ILE A 41 6.15 4.76 -11.28
C ILE A 41 7.66 4.58 -11.49
N ASN A 42 8.06 4.00 -12.62
CA ASN A 42 9.46 3.95 -13.06
C ASN A 42 10.12 5.34 -13.13
N ASN A 43 9.36 6.40 -13.44
CA ASN A 43 9.87 7.76 -13.48
C ASN A 43 10.11 8.34 -12.07
N LEU A 44 9.46 7.78 -11.04
CA LEU A 44 9.60 8.20 -9.65
C LEU A 44 10.60 7.33 -8.85
N SER A 45 10.79 6.06 -9.21
CA SER A 45 11.70 5.16 -8.52
C SER A 45 13.17 5.43 -8.86
N ASP A 46 14.03 5.42 -7.85
CA ASP A 46 15.49 5.27 -7.96
C ASP A 46 15.87 3.87 -8.51
N ASP A 47 17.11 3.69 -8.95
CA ASP A 47 17.63 2.40 -9.42
C ASP A 47 17.68 1.36 -8.28
N ASN A 48 17.88 1.82 -7.03
CA ASN A 48 17.81 1.00 -5.83
C ASN A 48 16.64 1.48 -4.97
N CYS A 49 15.49 0.81 -5.11
CA CYS A 49 14.23 1.29 -4.56
C CYS A 49 13.42 0.15 -3.90
N ALA A 50 12.86 0.44 -2.73
CA ALA A 50 11.91 -0.41 -2.03
C ALA A 50 10.46 -0.02 -2.36
N LEU A 51 9.62 -1.01 -2.60
CA LEU A 51 8.18 -0.85 -2.78
C LEU A 51 7.43 -1.60 -1.68
N PHE A 52 6.55 -0.88 -0.99
CA PHE A 52 5.59 -1.40 -0.02
C PHE A 52 4.18 -1.22 -0.59
N LEU A 53 3.53 -2.31 -0.99
CA LEU A 53 2.27 -2.28 -1.73
C LEU A 53 1.15 -2.98 -0.96
N TRP A 54 0.14 -2.23 -0.54
CA TRP A 54 -1.06 -2.83 0.07
C TRP A 54 -1.93 -3.53 -0.96
N THR A 55 -2.42 -4.70 -0.58
CA THR A 55 -3.42 -5.45 -1.34
C THR A 55 -4.31 -6.27 -0.42
N SER A 56 -5.49 -6.64 -0.93
CA SER A 56 -6.31 -7.69 -0.32
C SER A 56 -5.96 -9.04 -0.94
N TYR A 57 -6.29 -10.14 -0.26
CA TYR A 57 -6.04 -11.49 -0.81
C TYR A 57 -6.73 -11.72 -2.16
N TYR A 58 -7.86 -11.03 -2.43
CA TYR A 58 -8.53 -11.08 -3.72
C TYR A 58 -7.67 -10.48 -4.84
N HIS A 59 -7.05 -9.31 -4.58
CA HIS A 59 -6.20 -8.61 -5.55
C HIS A 59 -4.74 -9.04 -5.47
N LEU A 60 -4.40 -10.15 -4.80
CA LEU A 60 -3.01 -10.59 -4.71
C LEU A 60 -2.40 -10.89 -6.10
N PRO A 61 -3.07 -11.61 -7.02
CA PRO A 61 -2.55 -11.78 -8.38
C PRO A 61 -2.33 -10.45 -9.11
N ASP A 62 -3.25 -9.50 -8.93
CA ASP A 62 -3.19 -8.16 -9.53
C ASP A 62 -2.04 -7.33 -8.98
N ALA A 63 -1.80 -7.39 -7.66
CA ALA A 63 -0.71 -6.70 -7.01
C ALA A 63 0.66 -7.22 -7.49
N LEU A 64 0.79 -8.52 -7.76
CA LEU A 64 2.02 -9.08 -8.35
C LEU A 64 2.25 -8.54 -9.77
N ARG A 65 1.19 -8.44 -10.60
CA ARG A 65 1.28 -7.83 -11.94
C ARG A 65 1.67 -6.35 -11.88
N VAL A 66 1.12 -5.61 -10.92
CA VAL A 66 1.48 -4.19 -10.69
C VAL A 66 2.95 -4.05 -10.27
N ILE A 67 3.42 -4.89 -9.35
CA ILE A 67 4.83 -4.92 -8.92
C ILE A 67 5.76 -5.08 -10.14
N GLU A 68 5.47 -6.05 -11.01
CA GLU A 68 6.26 -6.32 -12.21
C GLU A 68 6.20 -5.15 -13.22
N SER A 69 5.00 -4.60 -13.45
CA SER A 69 4.80 -3.49 -14.39
C SER A 69 5.53 -2.21 -13.95
N TRP A 70 5.63 -1.99 -12.65
CA TRP A 70 6.40 -0.88 -12.07
C TRP A 70 7.92 -1.17 -12.02
N GLY A 71 8.38 -2.29 -12.58
CA GLY A 71 9.80 -2.64 -12.66
C GLY A 71 10.40 -3.12 -11.34
N PHE A 72 9.59 -3.60 -10.41
CA PHE A 72 10.04 -4.19 -9.15
C PHE A 72 9.93 -5.71 -9.21
N ARG A 73 10.73 -6.38 -8.39
CA ARG A 73 10.61 -7.83 -8.14
C ARG A 73 10.03 -8.05 -6.76
N TYR A 74 8.96 -8.83 -6.68
CA TYR A 74 8.38 -9.27 -5.41
C TYR A 74 9.42 -10.04 -4.56
N VAL A 75 9.38 -9.83 -3.25
CA VAL A 75 10.28 -10.50 -2.31
C VAL A 75 9.50 -11.25 -1.23
N THR A 76 8.62 -10.57 -0.50
CA THR A 76 7.90 -11.16 0.65
C THR A 76 6.69 -10.32 1.05
N CYS A 77 5.91 -10.79 2.04
CA CYS A 77 4.98 -9.94 2.78
C CYS A 77 5.77 -9.07 3.78
N ALA A 78 5.74 -7.75 3.61
CA ALA A 78 6.38 -6.81 4.53
C ALA A 78 5.60 -6.69 5.84
N PHE A 79 4.27 -6.57 5.73
CA PHE A 79 3.38 -6.42 6.88
C PHE A 79 2.07 -7.19 6.69
N CYS A 80 1.62 -7.87 7.75
CA CYS A 80 0.30 -8.47 7.84
C CYS A 80 -0.48 -7.76 8.94
N TRP A 81 -1.47 -6.96 8.54
CA TRP A 81 -2.33 -6.23 9.46
C TRP A 81 -3.50 -7.09 9.90
N ILE A 82 -3.47 -7.52 11.17
CA ILE A 82 -4.58 -8.15 11.86
C ILE A 82 -5.50 -7.05 12.40
N LYS A 83 -6.73 -6.99 11.86
CA LYS A 83 -7.70 -5.95 12.19
C LYS A 83 -8.38 -6.24 13.52
N LEU A 84 -8.22 -5.33 14.47
CA LEU A 84 -8.84 -5.46 15.80
C LEU A 84 -10.13 -4.64 15.91
N ASP A 85 -11.06 -5.12 16.73
CA ASP A 85 -12.23 -4.37 17.17
C ASP A 85 -11.87 -3.41 18.33
N LYS A 86 -12.88 -2.74 18.89
CA LYS A 86 -12.68 -1.81 20.02
C LYS A 86 -12.17 -2.53 21.28
N GLY A 87 -12.45 -3.82 21.44
CA GLY A 87 -11.99 -4.64 22.56
C GLY A 87 -10.62 -5.28 22.36
N GLY A 88 -9.97 -5.07 21.21
CA GLY A 88 -8.67 -5.67 20.90
C GLY A 88 -8.75 -7.10 20.36
N LYS A 89 -9.95 -7.60 20.03
CA LYS A 89 -10.13 -8.92 19.43
C LYS A 89 -10.09 -8.82 17.91
N ALA A 90 -9.56 -9.85 17.24
CA ALA A 90 -9.56 -9.92 15.78
C ALA A 90 -10.99 -9.89 15.22
N ILE A 91 -11.24 -8.99 14.26
CA ILE A 91 -12.52 -8.84 13.58
C ILE A 91 -12.73 -10.03 12.64
N LEU A 92 -13.96 -10.55 12.58
CA LEU A 92 -14.38 -11.52 11.57
C LEU A 92 -15.00 -10.77 10.38
N GLY A 93 -14.21 -10.49 9.35
CA GLY A 93 -14.68 -9.82 8.15
C GLY A 93 -15.36 -10.75 7.14
N MET A 94 -15.88 -10.12 6.08
CA MET A 94 -16.52 -10.80 4.96
C MET A 94 -15.43 -11.34 4.02
N GLY A 95 -15.02 -12.59 4.21
CA GLY A 95 -14.24 -13.32 3.22
C GLY A 95 -15.08 -14.42 2.57
N GLN A 96 -14.63 -14.90 1.42
CA GLN A 96 -15.37 -15.87 0.59
C GLN A 96 -15.31 -17.28 1.20
N TRP A 97 -14.09 -17.79 1.39
CA TRP A 97 -13.83 -19.15 1.88
C TRP A 97 -13.58 -19.20 3.39
N THR A 98 -12.86 -18.21 3.91
CA THR A 98 -12.62 -18.00 5.35
C THR A 98 -13.02 -16.57 5.73
N ARG A 99 -13.25 -16.31 7.02
CA ARG A 99 -13.51 -14.94 7.49
C ARG A 99 -12.24 -14.12 7.30
N SER A 100 -12.33 -13.02 6.54
CA SER A 100 -11.17 -12.16 6.29
C SER A 100 -10.92 -11.24 7.49
N ASN A 101 -9.82 -11.47 8.20
CA ASN A 101 -9.43 -10.75 9.42
C ASN A 101 -8.22 -9.84 9.19
N SER A 102 -7.52 -9.98 8.06
CA SER A 102 -6.27 -9.29 7.79
C SER A 102 -6.16 -8.70 6.38
N GLU A 103 -5.25 -7.75 6.24
CA GLU A 103 -4.76 -7.21 4.97
C GLU A 103 -3.23 -7.32 4.93
N ILE A 104 -2.65 -7.40 3.73
CA ILE A 104 -1.20 -7.58 3.55
C ILE A 104 -0.59 -6.41 2.79
N CYS A 105 0.62 -6.05 3.19
CA CYS A 105 1.49 -5.11 2.49
C CYS A 105 2.68 -5.90 1.95
N LEU A 106 2.78 -6.00 0.64
CA LEU A 106 3.86 -6.72 -0.04
C LEU A 106 5.12 -5.87 -0.05
N PHE A 107 6.27 -6.52 0.08
CA PHE A 107 7.59 -5.94 -0.15
C PHE A 107 8.12 -6.39 -1.51
N ALA A 108 8.52 -5.43 -2.31
CA ALA A 108 9.20 -5.64 -3.58
C ALA A 108 10.39 -4.69 -3.70
N ARG A 109 11.34 -5.03 -4.57
CA ARG A 109 12.56 -4.23 -4.74
C ARG A 109 12.97 -4.05 -6.20
N LYS A 110 13.61 -2.94 -6.47
CA LYS A 110 14.40 -2.66 -7.67
C LYS A 110 15.86 -2.50 -7.27
N GLY A 111 16.77 -3.01 -8.09
CA GLY A 111 18.20 -2.98 -7.81
C GLY A 111 18.59 -3.73 -6.54
N ASP A 112 19.71 -3.33 -5.93
CA ASP A 112 20.22 -3.88 -4.69
C ASP A 112 19.94 -2.94 -3.52
N ILE A 113 19.22 -3.45 -2.51
CA ILE A 113 18.81 -2.68 -1.34
C ILE A 113 19.08 -3.49 -0.07
N ASN A 114 19.51 -2.79 0.97
CA ASN A 114 19.73 -3.37 2.28
C ASN A 114 18.79 -2.70 3.29
N ARG A 115 18.19 -3.51 4.15
CA ARG A 115 17.50 -3.02 5.35
C ARG A 115 18.53 -2.53 6.36
N ILE A 116 18.16 -1.55 7.18
CA ILE A 116 18.99 -1.06 8.28
C ILE A 116 18.66 -1.74 9.61
N SER A 117 17.48 -2.37 9.71
CA SER A 117 17.03 -3.10 10.92
C SER A 117 16.50 -4.49 10.55
N ASN A 118 16.73 -5.47 11.43
CA ASN A 118 16.15 -6.82 11.38
C ASN A 118 15.07 -7.04 12.44
N ASP A 119 14.74 -6.04 13.26
CA ASP A 119 13.81 -6.16 14.40
C ASP A 119 12.37 -5.73 14.06
N VAL A 120 12.13 -5.23 12.84
CA VAL A 120 10.81 -4.77 12.44
C VAL A 120 9.87 -5.96 12.22
N SER A 121 8.93 -6.14 13.17
CA SER A 121 7.92 -7.20 13.09
C SER A 121 6.97 -7.01 11.90
N GLN A 122 6.73 -8.11 11.18
CA GLN A 122 5.75 -8.21 10.09
C GLN A 122 4.30 -8.10 10.60
N ILE A 123 4.01 -8.57 11.82
CA ILE A 123 2.64 -8.56 12.34
C ILE A 123 2.30 -7.16 12.86
N ILE A 124 1.18 -6.64 12.37
CA ILE A 124 0.58 -5.40 12.85
C ILE A 124 -0.78 -5.72 13.45
N MET A 125 -0.95 -5.52 14.75
CA MET A 125 -2.23 -5.70 15.43
C MET A 125 -2.79 -4.34 15.82
N SER A 126 -3.73 -3.82 15.03
CA SER A 126 -4.29 -2.49 15.29
C SER A 126 -5.73 -2.38 14.86
N ARG A 127 -6.44 -1.42 15.48
CA ARG A 127 -7.89 -1.26 15.32
C ARG A 127 -8.24 -0.86 13.89
N ARG A 128 -9.30 -1.45 13.35
CA ARG A 128 -9.90 -0.96 12.10
C ARG A 128 -10.56 0.39 12.35
N ARG A 129 -10.21 1.39 11.54
CA ARG A 129 -10.77 2.73 11.58
C ARG A 129 -11.71 2.97 10.39
N GLU A 130 -11.67 4.17 9.80
CA GLU A 130 -12.44 4.50 8.61
C GLU A 130 -12.15 3.53 7.46
N HIS A 131 -13.09 3.42 6.52
CA HIS A 131 -13.01 2.45 5.43
C HIS A 131 -11.69 2.59 4.64
N SER A 132 -10.98 1.47 4.48
CA SER A 132 -9.67 1.36 3.80
C SER A 132 -8.50 2.13 4.45
N ARG A 133 -8.68 2.78 5.61
CA ARG A 133 -7.57 3.47 6.28
C ARG A 133 -6.60 2.47 6.89
N LYS A 134 -5.37 2.44 6.36
CA LYS A 134 -4.27 1.61 6.86
C LYS A 134 -3.76 2.08 8.23
N PRO A 135 -3.05 1.23 8.99
CA PRO A 135 -2.46 1.62 10.27
C PRO A 135 -1.42 2.73 10.09
N ASP A 136 -1.49 3.79 10.92
CA ASP A 136 -0.55 4.92 10.78
C ASP A 136 0.89 4.50 11.10
N GLU A 137 1.07 3.52 11.98
CA GLU A 137 2.37 2.98 12.43
C GLU A 137 3.21 2.36 11.31
N VAL A 138 2.60 1.98 10.18
CA VAL A 138 3.30 1.34 9.05
C VAL A 138 4.37 2.26 8.48
N ARG A 139 4.10 3.57 8.40
CA ARG A 139 5.07 4.55 7.89
C ARG A 139 6.32 4.60 8.76
N ASN A 140 6.15 4.60 10.08
CA ASN A 140 7.27 4.58 11.02
C ASN A 140 8.04 3.25 10.90
N LYS A 141 7.34 2.11 10.85
CA LYS A 141 7.97 0.79 10.65
C LYS A 141 8.78 0.70 9.35
N ILE A 142 8.32 1.34 8.27
CA ILE A 142 9.09 1.42 7.02
C ILE A 142 10.37 2.24 7.21
N VAL A 143 10.30 3.36 7.92
CA VAL A 143 11.48 4.19 8.24
C VAL A 143 12.43 3.44 9.17
N ASP A 144 11.93 2.71 10.16
CA ASP A 144 12.75 1.86 11.03
C ASP A 144 13.48 0.76 10.24
N LEU A 145 12.80 0.20 9.22
CA LEU A 145 13.35 -0.87 8.39
C LEU A 145 14.38 -0.37 7.37
N MET A 146 14.12 0.79 6.73
CA MET A 146 14.85 1.26 5.55
C MET A 146 15.67 2.53 5.78
N GLY A 147 15.45 3.22 6.89
CA GLY A 147 16.08 4.49 7.25
C GLY A 147 15.30 5.73 6.80
N ASP A 148 15.76 6.89 7.29
CA ASP A 148 15.24 8.21 6.92
C ASP A 148 15.81 8.65 5.56
N ILE A 149 15.34 8.02 4.49
CA ILE A 149 15.77 8.26 3.10
C ILE A 149 14.60 8.78 2.24
N PRO A 150 14.87 9.36 1.04
CA PRO A 150 13.82 9.92 0.19
C PRO A 150 12.68 8.93 -0.09
N ARG A 151 11.46 9.31 0.32
CA ARG A 151 10.28 8.44 0.32
C ARG A 151 9.00 9.16 -0.09
N ILE A 152 8.11 8.44 -0.77
CA ILE A 152 6.81 8.93 -1.21
C ILE A 152 5.71 7.92 -0.89
N GLU A 153 4.53 8.45 -0.53
CA GLU A 153 3.29 7.68 -0.45
C GLU A 153 2.39 7.97 -1.65
N LEU A 154 2.03 6.92 -2.37
CA LEU A 154 1.10 6.93 -3.49
C LEU A 154 -0.31 6.59 -2.99
N PHE A 155 -1.31 7.30 -3.53
CA PHE A 155 -2.71 7.25 -3.13
C PHE A 155 -2.97 7.69 -1.68
N ALA A 156 -2.12 8.57 -1.16
CA ALA A 156 -2.26 9.11 0.19
C ALA A 156 -3.57 9.91 0.33
N ARG A 157 -4.29 9.69 1.42
CA ARG A 157 -5.48 10.49 1.79
C ARG A 157 -5.18 11.63 2.75
N GLN A 158 -4.01 11.59 3.38
CA GLN A 158 -3.57 12.60 4.34
C GLN A 158 -2.06 12.75 4.26
N ARG A 159 -1.55 13.91 4.65
CA ARG A 159 -0.11 14.11 4.81
C ARG A 159 0.40 13.36 6.03
N PHE A 160 1.64 12.91 5.96
CA PHE A 160 2.38 12.38 7.09
C PHE A 160 3.76 13.02 7.11
N GLN A 161 4.21 13.45 8.29
CA GLN A 161 5.48 14.17 8.42
C GLN A 161 6.63 13.32 7.86
N GLY A 162 7.48 13.94 7.03
CA GLY A 162 8.62 13.27 6.39
C GLY A 162 8.28 12.39 5.19
N TRP A 163 7.02 12.37 4.73
CA TRP A 163 6.63 11.68 3.50
C TRP A 163 6.15 12.68 2.45
N ASP A 164 6.72 12.59 1.25
CA ASP A 164 6.07 13.19 0.08
C ASP A 164 4.79 12.40 -0.22
N VAL A 165 3.78 13.06 -0.76
CA VAL A 165 2.48 12.43 -1.02
C VAL A 165 2.03 12.68 -2.46
N TRP A 166 1.46 11.65 -3.06
CA TRP A 166 0.78 11.71 -4.35
C TRP A 166 -0.60 11.07 -4.19
N GLY A 167 -1.68 11.81 -4.47
CA GLY A 167 -3.04 11.31 -4.34
C GLY A 167 -4.09 12.38 -4.64
N ASN A 168 -5.25 11.97 -5.17
CA ASN A 168 -6.33 12.87 -5.54
C ASN A 168 -6.96 13.59 -4.32
N GLU A 169 -6.81 13.02 -3.13
CA GLU A 169 -7.32 13.57 -1.87
C GLU A 169 -6.23 14.28 -1.02
N ALA A 170 -4.98 14.31 -1.51
CA ALA A 170 -3.88 14.96 -0.80
C ALA A 170 -3.89 16.49 -1.06
N PRO A 171 -3.73 17.34 -0.02
CA PRO A 171 -3.93 18.79 -0.13
C PRO A 171 -2.80 19.56 -0.84
N THR A 172 -2.19 19.05 -1.92
CA THR A 172 -1.16 19.80 -2.68
C THR A 172 -1.17 19.56 -4.18
N LYS A 173 -1.11 20.67 -4.93
CA LYS A 173 -1.09 20.79 -6.40
C LYS A 173 0.24 20.39 -7.08
N GLU A 174 1.28 19.99 -6.37
CA GLU A 174 2.64 19.90 -6.95
C GLU A 174 2.97 18.60 -7.70
N LEU A 175 2.08 17.60 -7.69
CA LEU A 175 2.21 16.39 -8.51
C LEU A 175 0.88 15.98 -9.17
N GLN A 176 -0.10 16.90 -9.18
CA GLN A 176 -1.36 16.66 -9.88
C GLN A 176 -1.17 16.98 -11.37
N MET A 177 -1.23 15.93 -12.19
CA MET A 177 -1.50 16.01 -13.64
C MET A 177 -0.38 16.55 -14.54
N THR A 178 0.82 15.96 -14.47
CA THR A 178 1.72 15.95 -15.64
C THR A 178 2.46 14.61 -15.74
N LEU A 179 1.65 13.55 -15.77
CA LEU A 179 2.01 12.22 -16.23
C LEU A 179 0.94 11.80 -17.24
#